data_AF-A0A1Y3NBW6-F1
#
_entry.id   AF-A0A1Y3NBW6-F1
#
_cell.length_a   1.000
_cell.length_b   1.000
_cell.length_c   1.000
_cell.angle_alpha   90.00
_cell.angle_beta   90.00
_cell.angle_gamma   90.00
#
_symmetry.space_group_name_H-M   'P 1'
#
loop_
_entity.id
_entity.type
_entity.pdbx_description
1 polymer ?
#
loop_
_entity_poly.entity_id
_entity_poly.type
_entity_poly.pdbx_seq_one_letter_code
_entity_poly.pdbx_strand_id
1 'polypeptide(L)'
;KQFALLAVWKVFWIFFTWLGAYWLLKHSILYIEYYHDETKENEPLYAGHLYALGLLISSARAGLMVLIYRKSLKLSSLSNGIGNIVNLISNDCNRVAEICINFHFLWSSILEAIIIVIIALIEIGYSALPALFIIIFVLLPLQIFLPKYASTTSLKTTFAVTKRVQLMSEILTVMRLIKMYAWEKFFKSKVNEARENEMNLIKKALRYKTISFMIVFTAPMLTTFLCLITYQTLEKKQMTPAVTFTILSLFNTLRYPMTMLPTAIRSII
;
A
#
# COMPACT_ATOMS: atom_id res chain seq x y z
N LYS A 1 -22.14 23.73 -1.90
CA LYS A 1 -21.11 24.81 -1.96
C LYS A 1 -19.82 24.45 -1.20
N GLN A 2 -19.88 23.84 0.01
CA GLN A 2 -18.67 23.41 0.74
C GLN A 2 -17.90 22.23 0.09
N PHE A 3 -18.58 21.32 -0.62
CA PHE A 3 -17.92 20.21 -1.33
C PHE A 3 -17.14 20.64 -2.60
N ALA A 4 -17.57 21.73 -3.26
CA ALA A 4 -16.86 22.28 -4.41
C ALA A 4 -15.54 22.96 -4.00
N LEU A 5 -15.53 23.62 -2.85
CA LEU A 5 -14.34 24.24 -2.27
C LEU A 5 -13.28 23.20 -1.87
N LEU A 6 -13.73 22.05 -1.34
CA LEU A 6 -12.88 20.90 -1.00
C LEU A 6 -12.28 20.23 -2.25
N ALA A 7 -13.01 20.20 -3.37
CA ALA A 7 -12.50 19.68 -4.64
C ALA A 7 -11.45 20.62 -5.26
N VAL A 8 -11.70 21.94 -5.24
CA VAL A 8 -10.75 22.96 -5.72
C VAL A 8 -9.47 22.98 -4.88
N TRP A 9 -9.58 22.86 -3.55
CA TRP A 9 -8.42 22.75 -2.65
C TRP A 9 -7.59 21.49 -2.92
N LYS A 10 -8.23 20.37 -3.24
CA LYS A 10 -7.52 19.13 -3.59
C LYS A 10 -6.83 19.21 -4.95
N VAL A 11 -7.44 19.82 -5.96
CA VAL A 11 -6.80 20.06 -7.28
C VAL A 11 -5.59 20.99 -7.14
N PHE A 12 -5.70 22.02 -6.31
CA PHE A 12 -4.60 22.93 -5.98
C PHE A 12 -3.44 22.22 -5.25
N TRP A 13 -3.78 21.29 -4.35
CA TRP A 13 -2.82 20.48 -3.62
C TRP A 13 -2.08 19.47 -4.52
N ILE A 14 -2.77 18.89 -5.49
CA ILE A 14 -2.20 17.95 -6.48
C ILE A 14 -1.21 18.67 -7.40
N PHE A 15 -1.57 19.88 -7.87
CA PHE A 15 -0.69 20.75 -8.64
C PHE A 15 0.60 21.06 -7.88
N PHE A 16 0.52 21.35 -6.57
CA PHE A 16 1.68 21.64 -5.72
C PHE A 16 2.57 20.42 -5.45
N THR A 17 1.99 19.22 -5.28
CA THR A 17 2.77 17.99 -5.05
C THR A 17 3.62 17.58 -6.25
N TRP A 18 3.10 17.78 -7.48
CA TRP A 18 3.82 17.44 -8.71
C TRP A 18 4.80 18.54 -9.16
N LEU A 19 4.46 19.83 -8.97
CA LEU A 19 5.40 20.93 -9.17
C LEU A 19 6.58 20.87 -8.17
N GLY A 20 6.31 20.43 -6.93
CA GLY A 20 7.31 20.25 -5.88
C GLY A 20 8.31 19.13 -6.17
N ALA A 21 7.85 17.98 -6.68
CA ALA A 21 8.74 16.88 -7.08
C ALA A 21 9.62 17.24 -8.28
N TYR A 22 9.07 17.94 -9.28
CA TYR A 22 9.82 18.46 -10.44
C TYR A 22 10.87 19.52 -10.03
N TRP A 23 10.51 20.41 -9.11
CA TRP A 23 11.39 21.46 -8.61
C TRP A 23 12.52 20.91 -7.73
N LEU A 24 12.24 19.90 -6.91
CA LEU A 24 13.23 19.22 -6.05
C LEU A 24 14.26 18.44 -6.88
N LEU A 25 13.84 17.80 -7.97
CA LEU A 25 14.73 17.09 -8.89
C LEU A 25 15.61 18.06 -9.70
N LYS A 26 15.06 19.21 -10.12
CA LYS A 26 15.81 20.29 -10.77
C LYS A 26 16.83 20.94 -9.83
N HIS A 27 16.47 21.14 -8.55
CA HIS A 27 17.37 21.72 -7.56
C HIS A 27 18.37 20.72 -6.98
N SER A 28 18.11 19.41 -6.98
CA SER A 28 19.14 18.41 -6.67
C SER A 28 20.21 18.30 -7.76
N ILE A 29 19.82 18.46 -9.03
CA ILE A 29 20.77 18.53 -10.15
C ILE A 29 21.59 19.82 -10.07
N LEU A 30 20.93 20.96 -9.85
CA LEU A 30 21.62 22.24 -9.64
C LEU A 30 22.46 22.26 -8.36
N TYR A 31 22.09 21.53 -7.30
CA TYR A 31 22.90 21.40 -6.08
C TYR A 31 24.16 20.55 -6.31
N ILE A 32 24.09 19.51 -7.14
CA ILE A 32 25.28 18.73 -7.57
C ILE A 32 26.18 19.58 -8.48
N GLU A 33 25.59 20.44 -9.32
CA GLU A 33 26.29 21.35 -10.23
C GLU A 33 26.88 22.58 -9.49
N TYR A 34 26.24 23.03 -8.41
CA TYR A 34 26.63 24.17 -7.57
C TYR A 34 27.50 23.77 -6.38
N TYR A 35 27.52 22.51 -5.95
CA TYR A 35 28.51 22.01 -4.97
C TYR A 35 29.93 22.05 -5.52
N HIS A 36 30.09 22.20 -6.85
CA HIS A 36 31.40 22.46 -7.45
C HIS A 36 31.81 23.94 -7.37
N ASP A 37 30.90 24.86 -7.04
CA ASP A 37 31.14 26.29 -7.02
C ASP A 37 30.88 26.85 -5.60
N GLU A 38 31.93 26.81 -4.78
CA GLU A 38 31.97 27.50 -3.50
C GLU A 38 31.85 29.01 -3.73
N THR A 39 30.65 29.57 -3.59
CA THR A 39 30.39 30.89 -2.96
C THR A 39 28.98 31.37 -3.30
N LYS A 40 28.08 31.39 -2.31
CA LYS A 40 27.30 32.59 -1.94
C LYS A 40 26.22 32.26 -0.90
N GLU A 41 26.31 33.01 0.19
CA GLU A 41 25.27 33.22 1.19
C GLU A 41 24.04 33.87 0.56
N ASN A 42 22.88 33.25 0.74
CA ASN A 42 21.59 33.89 1.01
C ASN A 42 20.53 32.78 1.22
N GLU A 43 20.30 32.43 2.49
CA GLU A 43 19.30 31.43 2.89
C GLU A 43 17.87 31.97 2.78
N PRO A 44 16.90 31.22 2.20
CA PRO A 44 15.50 31.60 2.28
C PRO A 44 14.79 30.87 3.44
N LEU A 45 14.31 31.67 4.40
CA LEU A 45 13.41 31.39 5.55
C LEU A 45 12.20 30.45 5.26
N TYR A 46 11.88 30.20 3.99
CA TYR A 46 10.76 29.36 3.54
C TYR A 46 11.04 27.85 3.63
N ALA A 47 12.30 27.43 3.69
CA ALA A 47 12.67 26.02 3.89
C ALA A 47 12.21 25.49 5.27
N GLY A 48 12.31 26.32 6.32
CA GLY A 48 11.96 25.95 7.69
C GLY A 48 10.47 25.62 7.89
N HIS A 49 9.58 26.30 7.17
CA HIS A 49 8.13 26.07 7.26
C HIS A 49 7.71 24.72 6.62
N LEU A 50 8.48 24.19 5.68
CA LEU A 50 8.23 22.89 5.04
C LEU A 50 8.63 21.72 5.96
N TYR A 51 9.78 21.82 6.64
CA TYR A 51 10.19 20.88 7.70
C TYR A 51 9.22 20.89 8.89
N ALA A 52 8.72 22.07 9.27
CA ALA A 52 7.72 22.22 10.32
C ALA A 52 6.38 21.52 10.00
N LEU A 53 6.00 21.40 8.73
CA LEU A 53 4.78 20.70 8.29
C LEU A 53 4.91 19.16 8.34
N GLY A 54 6.07 18.61 7.99
CA GLY A 54 6.38 17.18 8.20
C GLY A 54 6.49 16.82 9.69
N LEU A 55 7.06 17.72 10.49
CA LEU A 55 7.05 17.65 11.94
C LEU A 55 5.64 17.77 12.52
N LEU A 56 4.76 18.60 11.94
CA LEU A 56 3.35 18.74 12.36
C LEU A 56 2.53 17.46 12.15
N ILE A 57 2.73 16.76 11.04
CA ILE A 57 2.02 15.49 10.78
C ILE A 57 2.52 14.38 11.71
N SER A 58 3.84 14.31 11.93
CA SER A 58 4.43 13.34 12.87
C SER A 58 4.12 13.66 14.34
N SER A 59 3.96 14.94 14.69
CA SER A 59 3.56 15.38 16.03
C SER A 59 2.05 15.32 16.25
N ALA A 60 1.22 15.49 15.23
CA ALA A 60 -0.22 15.18 15.29
C ALA A 60 -0.44 13.66 15.51
N ARG A 61 0.37 12.82 14.85
CA ARG A 61 0.42 11.37 15.09
C ARG A 61 0.85 11.05 16.52
N ALA A 62 1.95 11.64 17.00
CA ALA A 62 2.41 11.45 18.37
C ALA A 62 1.37 11.94 19.40
N GLY A 63 0.69 13.06 19.12
CA GLY A 63 -0.38 13.62 19.92
C GLY A 63 -1.61 12.72 20.00
N LEU A 64 -2.06 12.15 18.87
CA LEU A 64 -3.14 11.16 18.84
C LEU A 64 -2.75 9.89 19.61
N MET A 65 -1.52 9.40 19.45
CA MET A 65 -1.00 8.28 20.25
C MET A 65 -1.05 8.58 21.75
N VAL A 66 -0.59 9.76 22.15
CA VAL A 66 -0.58 10.18 23.56
C VAL A 66 -2.00 10.37 24.09
N LEU A 67 -2.93 10.87 23.28
CA LEU A 67 -4.33 11.02 23.66
C LEU A 67 -5.05 9.67 23.80
N ILE A 68 -4.83 8.74 22.86
CA ILE A 68 -5.35 7.37 22.95
C ILE A 68 -4.73 6.65 24.15
N TYR A 69 -3.42 6.79 24.37
CA TYR A 69 -2.71 6.25 25.53
C TYR A 69 -3.25 6.81 26.85
N ARG A 70 -3.39 8.14 26.98
CA ARG A 70 -3.97 8.80 28.17
C ARG A 70 -5.43 8.41 28.39
N LYS A 71 -6.22 8.27 27.33
CA LYS A 71 -7.64 7.86 27.42
C LYS A 71 -7.76 6.39 27.79
N SER A 72 -6.91 5.51 27.23
CA SER A 72 -6.80 4.09 27.59
C SER A 72 -6.44 3.90 29.07
N LEU A 73 -5.45 4.65 29.56
CA LEU A 73 -5.08 4.65 30.98
C LEU A 73 -6.23 5.10 31.90
N LYS A 74 -7.10 6.01 31.46
CA LYS A 74 -8.29 6.45 32.23
C LYS A 74 -9.48 5.51 32.11
N LEU A 75 -9.63 4.79 30.99
CA LEU A 75 -10.64 3.73 30.82
C LEU A 75 -10.29 2.43 31.57
N SER A 76 -9.01 2.28 31.98
CA SER A 76 -8.50 1.12 32.70
C SER A 76 -9.24 0.78 34.00
N SER A 77 -9.91 1.75 34.63
CA SER A 77 -10.58 1.53 35.91
C SER A 77 -11.95 0.89 35.78
N LEU A 78 -12.52 0.72 34.57
CA LEU A 78 -13.96 0.48 34.47
C LEU A 78 -14.43 -0.84 33.84
N SER A 79 -13.60 -1.75 33.32
CA SER A 79 -14.17 -3.05 32.91
C SER A 79 -13.23 -4.21 32.61
N ASN A 80 -12.01 -4.02 32.12
CA ASN A 80 -11.31 -5.10 31.40
C ASN A 80 -9.80 -5.06 31.69
N GLY A 81 -9.27 -6.11 32.34
CA GLY A 81 -7.96 -6.15 32.99
C GLY A 81 -6.71 -5.76 32.17
N ILE A 82 -5.57 -5.64 32.88
CA ILE A 82 -4.27 -5.12 32.39
C ILE A 82 -3.86 -5.67 31.02
N GLY A 83 -4.12 -6.95 30.72
CA GLY A 83 -3.81 -7.58 29.43
C GLY A 83 -4.54 -6.94 28.23
N ASN A 84 -5.78 -6.49 28.41
CA ASN A 84 -6.55 -5.85 27.34
C ASN A 84 -6.03 -4.43 27.05
N ILE A 85 -5.55 -3.73 28.07
CA ILE A 85 -4.93 -2.40 27.94
C ILE A 85 -3.60 -2.52 27.19
N VAL A 86 -2.77 -3.52 27.54
CA VAL A 86 -1.50 -3.79 26.84
C VAL A 86 -1.75 -4.16 25.38
N ASN A 87 -2.79 -4.96 25.09
CA ASN A 87 -3.15 -5.31 23.72
C ASN A 87 -3.69 -4.11 22.93
N LEU A 88 -4.53 -3.26 23.54
CA LEU A 88 -5.02 -2.01 22.94
C LEU A 88 -3.85 -1.08 22.58
N ILE A 89 -2.90 -0.89 23.50
CA ILE A 89 -1.74 -0.01 23.28
C ILE A 89 -0.77 -0.61 22.24
N SER A 90 -0.57 -1.92 22.23
CA SER A 90 0.43 -2.56 21.37
C SER A 90 -0.09 -2.88 19.97
N ASN A 91 -1.37 -3.21 19.82
CA ASN A 91 -1.94 -3.67 18.55
C ASN A 91 -2.78 -2.57 17.88
N ASP A 92 -3.70 -1.94 18.62
CA ASP A 92 -4.65 -0.99 18.02
C ASP A 92 -4.01 0.36 17.74
N CYS A 93 -3.16 0.88 18.65
CA CYS A 93 -2.38 2.08 18.37
C CYS A 93 -1.47 1.86 17.16
N ASN A 94 -0.77 0.73 17.07
CA ASN A 94 0.10 0.45 15.93
C ASN A 94 -0.69 0.39 14.62
N ARG A 95 -1.86 -0.24 14.61
CA ARG A 95 -2.75 -0.26 13.45
C ARG A 95 -3.21 1.14 13.04
N VAL A 96 -3.56 2.00 13.99
CA VAL A 96 -3.92 3.40 13.72
C VAL A 96 -2.74 4.18 13.15
N ALA A 97 -1.52 3.97 13.65
CA ALA A 97 -0.32 4.57 13.07
C ALA A 97 -0.10 4.13 11.62
N GLU A 98 -0.25 2.83 11.34
CA GLU A 98 -0.13 2.30 9.98
C GLU A 98 -1.18 2.89 9.03
N ILE A 99 -2.43 3.05 9.47
CA ILE A 99 -3.47 3.71 8.67
C ILE A 99 -3.06 5.14 8.36
N CYS A 100 -2.61 5.91 9.36
CA CYS A 100 -2.19 7.30 9.17
C CYS A 100 -1.04 7.43 8.17
N ILE A 101 -0.06 6.52 8.22
CA ILE A 101 1.07 6.50 7.27
C ILE A 101 0.60 6.12 5.86
N ASN A 102 -0.27 5.11 5.76
CA ASN A 102 -0.65 4.56 4.47
C ASN A 102 -1.82 5.27 3.79
N PHE A 103 -2.59 6.09 4.51
CA PHE A 103 -3.76 6.80 3.99
C PHE A 103 -3.41 7.71 2.80
N HIS A 104 -2.23 8.32 2.82
CA HIS A 104 -1.73 9.13 1.71
C HIS A 104 -1.75 8.35 0.37
N PHE A 105 -1.33 7.09 0.38
CA PHE A 105 -1.19 6.29 -0.82
C PHE A 105 -2.52 5.92 -1.47
N LEU A 106 -3.65 5.94 -0.75
CA LEU A 106 -4.96 5.65 -1.35
C LEU A 106 -5.30 6.62 -2.47
N TRP A 107 -5.22 7.92 -2.18
CA TRP A 107 -5.63 8.95 -3.12
C TRP A 107 -4.48 9.36 -4.04
N SER A 108 -3.22 9.37 -3.55
CA SER A 108 -2.06 9.70 -4.39
C SER A 108 -1.84 8.66 -5.50
N SER A 109 -2.06 7.36 -5.24
CA SER A 109 -1.91 6.32 -6.27
C SER A 109 -2.92 6.46 -7.42
N ILE A 110 -4.15 6.86 -7.11
CA ILE A 110 -5.20 7.08 -8.11
C ILE A 110 -4.85 8.27 -9.01
N LEU A 111 -4.34 9.34 -8.40
CA LEU A 111 -3.96 10.54 -9.13
C LEU A 111 -2.72 10.34 -9.98
N GLU A 112 -1.73 9.61 -9.47
CA GLU A 112 -0.54 9.25 -10.22
C GLU A 112 -0.90 8.43 -11.46
N ALA A 113 -1.84 7.48 -11.33
CA ALA A 113 -2.36 6.74 -12.49
C ALA A 113 -3.06 7.66 -13.51
N ILE A 114 -3.85 8.64 -13.07
CA ILE A 114 -4.50 9.62 -13.95
C ILE A 114 -3.46 10.47 -14.68
N ILE A 115 -2.44 10.95 -13.97
CA ILE A 115 -1.38 11.80 -14.54
C ILE A 115 -0.57 11.02 -15.57
N ILE A 116 -0.22 9.76 -15.29
CA ILE A 116 0.46 8.87 -16.24
C ILE A 116 -0.37 8.71 -17.52
N VAL A 117 -1.68 8.54 -17.41
CA VAL A 117 -2.57 8.42 -18.58
C VAL A 117 -2.64 9.74 -19.35
N ILE A 118 -2.71 10.89 -18.68
CA ILE A 118 -2.73 12.21 -19.34
C ILE A 118 -1.43 12.44 -20.11
N ILE A 119 -0.27 12.17 -19.49
CA ILE A 119 1.03 12.31 -20.14
C ILE A 119 1.13 11.37 -21.35
N ALA A 120 0.64 10.13 -21.23
CA ALA A 120 0.61 9.19 -22.35
C ALA A 120 -0.28 9.68 -23.51
N LEU A 121 -1.42 10.32 -23.22
CA LEU A 121 -2.29 10.92 -24.23
C LEU A 121 -1.65 12.13 -24.92
N ILE A 122 -0.79 12.88 -24.22
CA ILE A 122 -0.06 14.01 -24.82
C ILE A 122 1.06 13.50 -25.74
N GLU A 123 1.80 12.47 -25.32
CA GLU A 123 2.95 11.93 -26.08
C GLU A 123 2.53 11.14 -27.32
N ILE A 124 1.46 10.34 -27.22
CA ILE A 124 1.07 9.36 -28.25
C ILE A 124 -0.36 9.56 -28.78
N GLY A 125 -1.07 10.60 -28.33
CA GLY A 125 -2.44 10.87 -28.75
C GLY A 125 -3.40 9.70 -28.50
N TYR A 126 -4.22 9.40 -29.51
CA TYR A 126 -5.21 8.31 -29.47
C TYR A 126 -4.60 6.92 -29.33
N SER A 127 -3.31 6.77 -29.60
CA SER A 127 -2.62 5.49 -29.46
C SER A 127 -2.47 5.04 -28.00
N ALA A 128 -2.71 5.93 -27.02
CA ALA A 128 -2.72 5.61 -25.59
C ALA A 128 -4.06 5.07 -25.07
N LEU A 129 -5.11 5.02 -25.90
CA LEU A 129 -6.43 4.48 -25.52
C LEU A 129 -6.42 3.03 -25.00
N PRO A 130 -5.63 2.09 -25.57
CA PRO A 130 -5.52 0.74 -25.03
C PRO A 130 -4.96 0.70 -23.61
N ALA A 131 -3.99 1.57 -23.29
CA ALA A 131 -3.47 1.67 -21.94
C ALA A 131 -4.51 2.20 -20.96
N LEU A 132 -5.26 3.22 -21.35
CA LEU A 132 -6.37 3.74 -20.56
C LEU A 132 -7.40 2.63 -20.28
N PHE A 133 -7.72 1.82 -21.29
CA PHE A 133 -8.63 0.68 -21.13
C PHE A 133 -8.09 -0.35 -20.12
N ILE A 134 -6.82 -0.76 -20.24
CA ILE A 134 -6.21 -1.74 -19.34
C ILE A 134 -6.14 -1.20 -17.91
N ILE A 135 -5.74 0.06 -17.74
CA ILE A 135 -5.62 0.68 -16.40
C ILE A 135 -6.97 0.75 -15.71
N ILE A 136 -8.01 1.24 -16.40
CA ILE A 136 -9.32 1.48 -15.81
C ILE A 136 -10.11 0.19 -15.63
N PHE A 137 -10.16 -0.69 -16.64
CA PHE A 137 -11.05 -1.86 -16.61
C PHE A 137 -10.39 -3.12 -16.06
N VAL A 138 -9.06 -3.21 -16.10
CA VAL A 138 -8.35 -4.40 -15.64
C VAL A 138 -7.56 -4.12 -14.38
N LEU A 139 -6.67 -3.13 -14.38
CA LEU A 139 -5.72 -2.95 -13.28
C LEU A 139 -6.36 -2.41 -12.01
N LEU A 140 -7.14 -1.32 -12.09
CA LEU A 140 -7.77 -0.73 -10.92
C LEU A 140 -8.73 -1.68 -10.18
N PRO A 141 -9.68 -2.37 -10.85
CA PRO A 141 -10.59 -3.28 -10.17
C PRO A 141 -9.83 -4.42 -9.50
N LEU A 142 -8.86 -4.99 -10.20
CA LEU A 142 -8.10 -6.14 -9.75
C LEU A 142 -7.22 -5.77 -8.54
N GLN A 143 -6.66 -4.56 -8.52
CA GLN A 143 -5.90 -4.03 -7.40
C GLN A 143 -6.75 -3.72 -6.15
N ILE A 144 -8.07 -3.57 -6.30
CA ILE A 144 -9.01 -3.41 -5.17
C ILE A 144 -9.51 -4.78 -4.68
N PHE A 145 -9.88 -5.68 -5.59
CA PHE A 145 -10.48 -6.96 -5.24
C PHE A 145 -9.48 -7.96 -4.66
N LEU A 146 -8.29 -8.13 -5.26
CA LEU A 146 -7.32 -9.12 -4.78
C LEU A 146 -6.88 -8.91 -3.33
N PRO A 147 -6.55 -7.67 -2.88
CA PRO A 147 -6.16 -7.44 -1.50
C PRO A 147 -7.28 -7.72 -0.51
N LYS A 148 -8.55 -7.47 -0.90
CA LYS A 148 -9.73 -7.81 -0.09
C LYS A 148 -9.87 -9.33 0.10
N TYR A 149 -9.73 -10.11 -0.98
CA TYR A 149 -9.73 -11.58 -0.87
C TYR A 149 -8.53 -12.11 -0.09
N ALA A 150 -7.36 -11.51 -0.26
CA ALA A 150 -6.17 -11.84 0.51
C ALA A 150 -6.38 -11.56 2.01
N SER A 151 -6.93 -10.39 2.36
CA SER A 151 -7.20 -9.99 3.76
C SER A 151 -8.22 -10.91 4.42
N THR A 152 -9.38 -11.15 3.76
CA THR A 152 -10.40 -12.08 4.28
C THR A 152 -9.88 -13.51 4.45
N THR A 153 -9.01 -13.98 3.55
CA THR A 153 -8.37 -15.29 3.69
C THR A 153 -7.36 -15.27 4.85
N SER A 154 -6.61 -14.19 5.02
CA SER A 154 -5.67 -14.02 6.13
C SER A 154 -6.39 -14.06 7.49
N LEU A 155 -7.57 -13.45 7.62
CA LEU A 155 -8.38 -13.53 8.83
C LEU A 155 -8.79 -14.98 9.14
N LYS A 156 -9.22 -15.74 8.12
CA LYS A 156 -9.53 -17.17 8.26
C LYS A 156 -8.30 -17.97 8.68
N THR A 157 -7.14 -17.67 8.10
CA THR A 157 -5.87 -18.28 8.49
C THR A 157 -5.57 -18.03 9.96
N THR A 158 -5.68 -16.79 10.44
CA THR A 158 -5.46 -16.45 11.85
C THR A 158 -6.40 -17.25 12.76
N PHE A 159 -7.69 -17.37 12.40
CA PHE A 159 -8.63 -18.18 13.18
C PHE A 159 -8.24 -19.67 13.21
N ALA A 160 -7.82 -20.24 12.08
CA ALA A 160 -7.37 -21.63 12.02
C ALA A 160 -6.10 -21.87 12.85
N VAL A 161 -5.15 -20.93 12.82
CA VAL A 161 -3.94 -20.95 13.66
C VAL A 161 -4.33 -20.93 15.14
N THR A 162 -5.20 -20.00 15.55
CA THR A 162 -5.67 -19.89 16.93
C THR A 162 -6.33 -21.18 17.41
N LYS A 163 -7.22 -21.77 16.58
CA LYS A 163 -7.87 -23.05 16.89
C LYS A 163 -6.87 -24.19 17.09
N ARG A 164 -5.85 -24.30 16.23
CA ARG A 164 -4.79 -25.31 16.38
C ARG A 164 -3.99 -25.10 17.67
N VAL A 165 -3.62 -23.85 17.97
CA VAL A 165 -2.86 -23.51 19.19
C VAL A 165 -3.67 -23.85 20.44
N GLN A 166 -4.96 -23.52 20.46
CA GLN A 166 -5.85 -23.88 21.56
C GLN A 166 -5.95 -25.40 21.74
N LEU A 167 -6.18 -26.14 20.65
CA LEU A 167 -6.24 -27.60 20.69
C LEU A 167 -4.94 -28.22 21.22
N MET A 168 -3.79 -27.71 20.80
CA MET A 168 -2.50 -28.14 21.34
C MET A 168 -2.39 -27.85 22.83
N SER A 169 -2.84 -26.69 23.28
CA SER A 169 -2.84 -26.33 24.71
C SER A 169 -3.69 -27.30 25.54
N GLU A 170 -4.91 -27.63 25.08
CA GLU A 170 -5.80 -28.59 25.75
C GLU A 170 -5.16 -29.99 25.84
N ILE A 171 -4.49 -30.44 24.77
CA ILE A 171 -3.76 -31.72 24.75
C ILE A 171 -2.62 -31.73 25.77
N LEU A 172 -1.86 -30.63 25.89
CA LEU A 172 -0.77 -30.51 26.86
C LEU A 172 -1.28 -30.57 28.29
N THR A 173 -2.41 -29.92 28.59
CA THR A 173 -3.03 -29.94 29.93
C THR A 173 -3.42 -31.35 30.37
N VAL A 174 -3.85 -32.23 29.44
CA VAL A 174 -4.38 -33.57 29.75
C VAL A 174 -3.42 -34.71 29.31
N MET A 175 -2.15 -34.40 29.06
CA MET A 175 -1.20 -35.33 28.43
C MET A 175 -1.02 -36.66 29.18
N ARG A 176 -1.04 -36.63 30.52
CA ARG A 176 -0.89 -37.85 31.34
C ARG A 176 -2.01 -38.86 31.08
N LEU A 177 -3.24 -38.38 30.92
CA LEU A 177 -4.41 -39.22 30.64
C LEU A 177 -4.30 -39.84 29.24
N ILE A 178 -3.91 -39.03 28.25
CA ILE A 178 -3.75 -39.46 26.85
C ILE A 178 -2.72 -40.60 26.75
N LYS A 179 -1.61 -40.49 27.49
CA LYS A 179 -0.56 -41.52 27.57
C LYS A 179 -1.07 -42.80 28.25
N MET A 180 -1.80 -42.66 29.36
CA MET A 180 -2.36 -43.79 30.11
C MET A 180 -3.33 -44.64 29.27
N TYR A 181 -4.13 -44.01 28.41
CA TYR A 181 -5.07 -44.69 27.51
C TYR A 181 -4.53 -44.94 26.09
N ALA A 182 -3.25 -44.64 25.83
CA ALA A 182 -2.63 -44.77 24.50
C ALA A 182 -3.38 -44.04 23.36
N TRP A 183 -4.06 -42.93 23.66
CA TRP A 183 -4.85 -42.13 22.69
C TRP A 183 -4.03 -41.21 21.79
N GLU A 184 -2.70 -41.36 21.80
CA GLU A 184 -1.78 -40.48 21.07
C GLU A 184 -2.05 -40.43 19.57
N LYS A 185 -2.34 -41.58 18.95
CA LYS A 185 -2.62 -41.65 17.50
C LYS A 185 -3.88 -40.88 17.15
N PHE A 186 -4.93 -40.97 17.97
CA PHE A 186 -6.18 -40.25 17.76
C PHE A 186 -5.98 -38.73 17.84
N PHE A 187 -5.35 -38.24 18.90
CA PHE A 187 -5.07 -36.81 19.05
C PHE A 187 -4.10 -36.28 17.99
N LYS A 188 -3.09 -37.07 17.58
CA LYS A 188 -2.22 -36.73 16.47
C LYS A 188 -2.99 -36.54 15.17
N SER A 189 -3.94 -37.44 14.86
CA SER A 189 -4.78 -37.30 13.67
C SER A 189 -5.63 -36.04 13.72
N LYS A 190 -6.22 -35.73 14.88
CA LYS A 190 -7.03 -34.52 15.09
C LYS A 190 -6.22 -33.23 14.92
N VAL A 191 -4.98 -33.19 15.42
CA VAL A 191 -4.04 -32.08 15.19
C VAL A 191 -3.70 -31.93 13.71
N ASN A 192 -3.43 -33.05 13.02
CA ASN A 192 -3.06 -33.03 11.61
C ASN A 192 -4.18 -32.50 10.72
N GLU A 193 -5.43 -32.87 11.00
CA GLU A 193 -6.60 -32.31 10.30
C GLU A 193 -6.70 -30.79 10.47
N ALA A 194 -6.52 -30.28 11.69
CA ALA A 194 -6.49 -28.84 11.94
C ALA A 194 -5.33 -28.15 11.20
N ARG A 195 -4.16 -28.79 11.14
CA ARG A 195 -2.98 -28.29 10.43
C ARG A 195 -3.18 -28.28 8.91
N GLU A 196 -3.85 -29.28 8.36
CA GLU A 196 -4.16 -29.34 6.93
C GLU A 196 -5.08 -28.20 6.51
N ASN A 197 -6.13 -27.93 7.29
CA ASN A 197 -7.01 -26.79 7.07
C ASN A 197 -6.24 -25.45 7.15
N GLU A 198 -5.39 -25.27 8.16
CA GLU A 198 -4.50 -24.11 8.29
C GLU A 198 -3.63 -23.94 7.04
N MET A 199 -2.96 -25.01 6.60
CA MET A 199 -2.07 -25.01 5.45
C MET A 199 -2.81 -24.65 4.15
N ASN A 200 -4.04 -25.14 3.97
CA ASN A 200 -4.86 -24.83 2.80
C ASN A 200 -5.23 -23.34 2.74
N LEU A 201 -5.54 -22.73 3.89
CA LEU A 201 -5.82 -21.30 4.00
C LEU A 201 -4.56 -20.44 3.76
N ILE A 202 -3.41 -20.84 4.32
CA ILE A 202 -2.12 -20.18 4.07
C ILE A 202 -1.79 -20.21 2.57
N LYS A 203 -1.87 -21.38 1.92
CA LYS A 203 -1.65 -21.52 0.47
C LYS A 203 -2.60 -20.65 -0.34
N LYS A 204 -3.87 -20.56 0.06
CA LYS A 204 -4.86 -19.69 -0.60
C LYS A 204 -4.50 -18.20 -0.46
N ALA A 205 -4.11 -17.74 0.72
CA ALA A 205 -3.67 -16.36 0.94
C ALA A 205 -2.41 -16.02 0.13
N LEU A 206 -1.43 -16.93 0.10
CA LEU A 206 -0.21 -16.76 -0.70
C LEU A 206 -0.52 -16.71 -2.20
N ARG A 207 -1.43 -17.54 -2.71
CA ARG A 207 -1.86 -17.47 -4.12
C ARG A 207 -2.37 -16.08 -4.50
N TYR A 208 -3.25 -15.48 -3.70
CA TYR A 208 -3.73 -14.12 -3.96
C TYR A 208 -2.59 -13.08 -3.92
N LYS A 209 -1.65 -13.22 -2.98
CA LYS A 209 -0.47 -12.35 -2.88
C LYS A 209 0.42 -12.45 -4.12
N THR A 210 0.73 -13.68 -4.57
CA THR A 210 1.57 -13.91 -5.75
C THR A 210 0.91 -13.38 -7.03
N ILE A 211 -0.39 -13.63 -7.22
CA ILE A 211 -1.12 -13.10 -8.38
C ILE A 211 -1.08 -11.57 -8.39
N SER A 212 -1.27 -10.93 -7.23
CA SER A 212 -1.18 -9.47 -7.12
C SER A 212 0.21 -8.95 -7.49
N PHE A 213 1.29 -9.60 -7.04
CA PHE A 213 2.64 -9.22 -7.45
C PHE A 213 2.90 -9.43 -8.94
N MET A 214 2.49 -10.56 -9.51
CA MET A 214 2.64 -10.82 -10.95
C MET A 214 2.01 -9.69 -11.78
N ILE A 215 0.82 -9.25 -11.38
CA ILE A 215 0.10 -8.19 -12.12
C ILE A 215 0.84 -6.86 -12.03
N VAL A 216 1.35 -6.49 -10.85
CA VAL A 216 2.13 -5.25 -10.67
C VAL A 216 3.37 -5.22 -11.59
N PHE A 217 4.06 -6.35 -11.77
CA PHE A 217 5.27 -6.38 -12.60
C PHE A 217 4.99 -6.53 -14.10
N THR A 218 4.00 -7.35 -14.46
CA THR A 218 3.68 -7.68 -15.86
C THR A 218 2.80 -6.62 -16.53
N ALA A 219 1.89 -5.97 -15.80
CA ALA A 219 0.93 -5.07 -16.42
C ALA A 219 1.55 -3.83 -17.09
N PRO A 220 2.53 -3.12 -16.50
CA PRO A 220 3.22 -2.03 -17.18
C PRO A 220 3.90 -2.45 -18.47
N MET A 221 4.46 -3.66 -18.50
CA MET A 221 5.13 -4.22 -19.67
C MET A 221 4.13 -4.50 -20.79
N LEU A 222 3.01 -5.17 -20.47
CA LEU A 222 1.92 -5.42 -21.43
C LEU A 222 1.29 -4.12 -21.95
N THR A 223 1.08 -3.16 -21.04
CA THR A 223 0.49 -1.85 -21.37
C THR A 223 1.38 -1.07 -22.33
N THR A 224 2.70 -1.04 -22.05
CA THR A 224 3.68 -0.41 -22.92
C THR A 224 3.69 -1.08 -24.30
N PHE A 225 3.77 -2.41 -24.33
CA PHE A 225 3.80 -3.17 -25.58
C PHE A 225 2.58 -2.89 -26.47
N LEU A 226 1.38 -2.88 -25.88
CA LEU A 226 0.15 -2.59 -26.60
C LEU A 226 0.11 -1.15 -27.12
N CYS A 227 0.51 -0.16 -26.32
CA CYS A 227 0.60 1.24 -26.77
C CYS A 227 1.55 1.43 -27.95
N LEU A 228 2.71 0.75 -27.94
CA LEU A 228 3.69 0.87 -29.02
C LEU A 228 3.17 0.23 -30.32
N ILE A 229 2.49 -0.93 -30.21
CA ILE A 229 1.84 -1.56 -31.37
C ILE A 229 0.74 -0.67 -31.93
N THR A 230 -0.12 -0.11 -31.08
CA THR A 230 -1.20 0.77 -31.55
C THR A 230 -0.65 2.05 -32.16
N TYR A 231 0.43 2.60 -31.60
CA TYR A 231 1.12 3.74 -32.21
C TYR A 231 1.65 3.43 -33.61
N GLN A 232 2.34 2.30 -33.79
CA GLN A 232 2.87 1.91 -35.09
C GLN A 232 1.76 1.67 -36.13
N THR A 233 0.64 1.08 -35.71
CA THR A 233 -0.46 0.71 -36.61
C THR A 233 -1.37 1.89 -36.97
N LEU A 234 -1.71 2.77 -36.03
CA LEU A 234 -2.59 3.93 -36.24
C LEU A 234 -1.87 5.10 -36.90
N GLU A 235 -0.70 5.49 -36.41
CA GLU A 235 -0.04 6.71 -36.89
C GLU A 235 0.80 6.47 -38.14
N LYS A 236 1.12 5.20 -38.48
CA LYS A 236 2.01 4.82 -39.59
C LYS A 236 3.36 5.56 -39.59
N LYS A 237 3.75 6.17 -38.46
CA LYS A 237 5.03 6.84 -38.26
C LYS A 237 6.07 5.83 -37.78
N GLN A 238 7.33 6.08 -38.12
CA GLN A 238 8.42 5.29 -37.55
C GLN A 238 8.53 5.53 -36.04
N MET A 239 8.66 4.46 -35.27
CA MET A 239 8.89 4.54 -33.83
C MET A 239 10.26 5.17 -33.57
N THR A 240 10.26 6.45 -33.20
CA THR A 240 11.48 7.10 -32.72
C THR A 240 11.85 6.51 -31.35
N PRO A 241 13.15 6.25 -31.07
CA PRO A 241 13.60 5.78 -29.77
C PRO A 241 13.13 6.67 -28.61
N ALA A 242 13.11 8.00 -28.82
CA ALA A 242 12.62 8.97 -27.84
C ALA A 242 11.21 8.64 -27.34
N VAL A 243 10.24 8.48 -28.25
CA VAL A 243 8.84 8.13 -27.90
C VAL A 243 8.79 6.78 -27.18
N THR A 244 9.50 5.78 -27.70
CA THR A 244 9.48 4.41 -27.16
C THR A 244 9.99 4.35 -25.71
N PHE A 245 11.12 4.98 -25.43
CA PHE A 245 11.72 5.00 -24.09
C PHE A 245 10.92 5.87 -23.12
N THR A 246 10.35 6.99 -23.57
CA THR A 246 9.47 7.83 -22.74
C THR A 246 8.26 7.06 -22.24
N ILE A 247 7.56 6.35 -23.14
CA ILE A 247 6.37 5.57 -22.79
C ILE A 247 6.72 4.40 -21.87
N LEU A 248 7.80 3.68 -22.16
CA LEU A 248 8.27 2.58 -21.33
C LEU A 248 8.61 3.05 -19.91
N SER A 249 9.32 4.17 -19.78
CA SER A 249 9.65 4.77 -18.48
C SER A 249 8.39 5.22 -17.74
N LEU A 250 7.47 5.89 -18.45
CA LEU A 250 6.22 6.41 -17.89
C LEU A 250 5.35 5.30 -17.29
N PHE A 251 5.15 4.19 -18.01
CA PHE A 251 4.39 3.06 -17.46
C PHE A 251 5.16 2.29 -16.39
N ASN A 252 6.50 2.24 -16.44
CA ASN A 252 7.30 1.60 -15.39
C ASN A 252 7.12 2.30 -14.03
N THR A 253 6.96 3.63 -14.03
CA THR A 253 6.65 4.41 -12.81
C THR A 253 5.32 3.99 -12.17
N LEU A 254 4.34 3.52 -12.95
CA LEU A 254 3.05 3.03 -12.46
C LEU A 254 3.17 1.85 -11.46
N ARG A 255 4.30 1.14 -11.45
CA ARG A 255 4.55 0.03 -10.51
C ARG A 255 4.47 0.46 -9.05
N TYR A 256 5.00 1.64 -8.74
CA TYR A 256 5.05 2.14 -7.36
C TYR A 256 3.64 2.35 -6.77
N PRO A 257 2.76 3.18 -7.38
CA PRO A 257 1.40 3.38 -6.87
C PRO A 257 0.61 2.07 -6.87
N MET A 258 0.81 1.21 -7.87
CA MET A 258 0.18 -0.11 -7.86
C MET A 258 0.62 -0.96 -6.67
N THR A 259 1.89 -0.93 -6.26
CA THR A 259 2.35 -1.70 -5.08
C THR A 259 1.81 -1.13 -3.77
N MET A 260 1.70 0.20 -3.67
CA MET A 260 1.30 0.87 -2.44
C MET A 260 -0.22 0.83 -2.20
N LEU A 261 -1.04 0.86 -3.25
CA LEU A 261 -2.51 0.89 -3.13
C LEU A 261 -3.09 -0.32 -2.36
N PRO A 262 -2.69 -1.58 -2.62
CA PRO A 262 -3.06 -2.73 -1.79
C PRO A 262 -2.68 -2.63 -0.33
N THR A 263 -1.54 -2.01 -0.03
CA THR A 263 -1.04 -1.86 1.34
C THR A 263 -1.91 -0.84 2.08
N ALA A 264 -2.26 0.25 1.42
CA ALA A 264 -3.17 1.25 1.95
C ALA A 264 -4.59 0.67 2.20
N ILE A 265 -5.13 -0.06 1.23
CA ILE A 265 -6.43 -0.76 1.38
C ILE A 265 -6.38 -1.75 2.55
N ARG A 266 -5.29 -2.52 2.67
CA ARG A 266 -5.12 -3.49 3.76
C ARG A 266 -4.99 -2.85 5.13
N SER A 267 -4.39 -1.66 5.24
CA SER A 267 -4.28 -0.98 6.54
C SER A 267 -5.65 -0.60 7.11
N ILE A 268 -6.62 -0.31 6.23
CA ILE A 268 -7.96 0.17 6.60
C ILE A 268 -8.93 -0.97 6.89
N ILE A 269 -8.83 -2.09 6.15
CA ILE A 269 -9.66 -3.29 6.32
C ILE A 269 -9.15 -4.13 7.49
#